data_AF-A0A9Q0H928-F1
#
_entry.id   AF-A0A9Q0H928-F1
#
_cell.length_a   1.000
_cell.length_b   1.000
_cell.length_c   1.000
_cell.angle_alpha   90.00
_cell.angle_beta   90.00
_cell.angle_gamma   90.00
#
_symmetry.space_group_name_H-M   'P 1'
#
loop_
_entity.id
_entity.type
_entity.pdbx_description
1 polymer ?
#
loop_
_entity_poly.entity_id
_entity_poly.type
_entity_poly.pdbx_seq_one_letter_code
_entity_poly.pdbx_strand_id
1 'polypeptide(L)'
;MVIFSGDLGFLQNGDLQRRSAKNQVHTWIDGSLNDILVPVEAFHLQNMFQDVIKHDQQFDFERVAVVLVLCYQAGAIVYDECLCKNSSISEAGKNDSVVAQSLSQLYKSSSVGLRIHKLTSVAKLTLEAWEMLRSGIRKLLLVYPAKVCKYCSEVHVGLSGHNARLCGVFKYEGWRGIHLWQKAKVDDLGPPRVVWLRRPQDPPVLLSHPKF
;
A
#
# COMPACT_ATOMS: atom_id res chain seq x y z
N MET A 1 14.83 12.30 -1.60
CA MET A 1 13.98 11.41 -0.78
C MET A 1 14.15 10.03 -1.36
N VAL A 2 14.77 9.12 -0.63
CA VAL A 2 15.15 7.79 -1.14
C VAL A 2 14.13 6.79 -0.63
N ILE A 3 13.09 6.53 -1.43
CA ILE A 3 12.14 5.45 -1.16
C ILE A 3 12.79 4.17 -1.68
N PHE A 4 13.16 3.27 -0.78
CA PHE A 4 13.39 1.89 -1.14
C PHE A 4 12.03 1.20 -1.10
N SER A 5 11.40 1.00 -2.26
CA SER A 5 10.58 -0.20 -2.39
C SER A 5 11.59 -1.32 -2.59
N GLY A 6 12.03 -1.93 -1.48
CA GLY A 6 12.65 -3.24 -1.59
C GLY A 6 11.65 -4.09 -2.36
N ASP A 7 12.10 -4.74 -3.43
CA ASP A 7 11.32 -5.76 -4.10
C ASP A 7 10.80 -6.74 -3.03
N LEU A 8 9.55 -6.57 -2.62
CA LEU A 8 8.63 -7.69 -2.47
C LEU A 8 8.30 -8.17 -3.88
N GLY A 9 9.36 -8.52 -4.62
CA GLY A 9 9.26 -9.31 -5.81
C GLY A 9 8.59 -10.59 -5.37
N PHE A 10 7.39 -10.79 -5.88
CA PHE A 10 6.78 -12.08 -6.04
C PHE A 10 7.84 -13.09 -6.49
N LEU A 11 8.32 -13.93 -5.57
CA LEU A 11 9.24 -15.01 -5.91
C LEU A 11 8.43 -16.28 -6.11
N GLN A 12 8.28 -16.63 -7.38
CA GLN A 12 8.09 -18.01 -7.81
C GLN A 12 9.29 -18.88 -7.36
N ASN A 13 8.96 -20.13 -7.00
CA ASN A 13 9.78 -21.33 -6.85
C ASN A 13 10.94 -21.22 -5.82
N GLY A 14 11.02 -22.11 -4.81
CA GLY A 14 10.98 -23.55 -4.98
C GLY A 14 12.36 -24.09 -5.37
N ASP A 15 13.42 -23.65 -4.67
CA ASP A 15 14.72 -24.30 -4.60
C ASP A 15 15.43 -23.80 -3.34
N LEU A 16 15.94 -24.73 -2.52
CA LEU A 16 16.94 -24.47 -1.48
C LEU A 16 18.26 -24.08 -2.15
N GLN A 17 18.29 -22.91 -2.77
CA GLN A 17 19.50 -22.23 -3.18
C GLN A 17 19.47 -20.87 -2.52
N ARG A 18 20.51 -20.56 -1.74
CA ARG A 18 20.93 -19.18 -1.53
C ARG A 18 20.95 -18.55 -2.91
N ARG A 19 19.92 -17.77 -3.26
CA ARG A 19 19.96 -16.96 -4.48
C ARG A 19 21.14 -16.04 -4.26
N SER A 20 22.24 -16.31 -4.96
CA SER A 20 23.28 -15.32 -5.16
C SER A 20 22.53 -14.07 -5.58
N ALA A 21 22.57 -13.03 -4.74
CA ALA A 21 22.00 -11.75 -5.11
C ALA A 21 22.58 -11.43 -6.48
N LYS A 22 21.74 -11.45 -7.51
CA LYS A 22 22.18 -10.92 -8.80
C LYS A 22 22.51 -9.48 -8.46
N ASN A 23 23.76 -9.06 -8.67
CA ASN A 23 24.21 -7.67 -8.53
C ASN A 23 23.52 -6.79 -9.59
N GLN A 24 22.19 -6.82 -9.65
CA GLN A 24 21.39 -5.98 -10.51
C GLN A 24 21.34 -4.62 -9.86
N VAL A 25 21.84 -3.64 -10.61
CA VAL A 25 21.70 -2.23 -10.27
C VAL A 25 20.22 -1.90 -10.42
N HIS A 26 19.62 -1.29 -9.40
CA HIS A 26 18.24 -0.85 -9.46
C HIS A 26 18.08 0.23 -10.54
N THR A 27 17.08 0.07 -11.40
CA THR A 27 16.65 1.14 -12.31
C THR A 27 15.70 2.04 -11.55
N TRP A 28 16.05 3.32 -11.41
CA TRP A 28 15.24 4.31 -10.73
C TRP A 28 14.21 4.90 -11.68
N ILE A 29 12.96 4.99 -11.21
CA ILE A 29 11.84 5.61 -11.91
C ILE A 29 11.22 6.69 -11.02
N ASP A 30 10.42 7.57 -11.62
CA ASP A 30 9.64 8.53 -10.87
C ASP A 30 8.58 7.81 -10.04
N GLY A 31 8.59 8.08 -8.73
CA GLY A 31 7.61 7.51 -7.80
C GLY A 31 6.25 8.18 -7.93
N SER A 32 5.19 7.38 -7.82
CA SER A 32 3.80 7.80 -7.75
C SER A 32 3.24 7.74 -6.33
N LEU A 33 2.01 8.22 -6.14
CA LEU A 33 1.30 8.07 -4.85
C LEU A 33 1.18 6.61 -4.44
N ASN A 34 0.94 5.70 -5.40
CA ASN A 34 0.80 4.28 -5.14
C ASN A 34 2.12 3.65 -4.67
N ASP A 35 3.28 4.22 -4.98
CA ASP A 35 4.57 3.74 -4.49
C ASP A 35 4.86 4.15 -3.04
N ILE A 36 4.12 5.14 -2.54
CA ILE A 36 4.20 5.69 -1.17
C ILE A 36 3.09 5.10 -0.29
N LEU A 37 1.85 5.13 -0.77
CA LEU A 37 0.64 4.66 -0.10
C LEU A 37 0.12 3.40 -0.81
N VAL A 38 0.86 2.29 -0.72
CA VAL A 38 0.40 1.03 -1.32
C VAL A 38 -0.86 0.54 -0.61
N PRO A 39 -1.99 0.42 -1.33
CA PRO A 39 -3.19 -0.18 -0.77
C PRO A 39 -2.93 -1.66 -0.47
N VAL A 40 -3.24 -2.08 0.75
CA VAL A 40 -3.29 -3.51 1.09
C VAL A 40 -4.66 -4.02 0.69
N GLU A 41 -4.71 -4.97 -0.23
CA GLU A 41 -5.98 -5.47 -0.78
C GLU A 41 -6.57 -6.61 0.04
N ALA A 42 -7.91 -6.68 0.06
CA ALA A 42 -8.70 -7.77 0.62
C ALA A 42 -9.88 -8.07 -0.32
N PHE A 43 -10.44 -9.28 -0.22
CA PHE A 43 -11.71 -9.60 -0.90
C PHE A 43 -12.84 -8.70 -0.37
N HIS A 44 -13.59 -8.10 -1.28
CA HIS A 44 -14.78 -7.34 -0.94
C HIS A 44 -15.90 -8.29 -0.51
N LEU A 45 -16.28 -8.23 0.78
CA LEU A 45 -17.41 -8.99 1.31
C LEU A 45 -18.58 -8.04 1.53
N GLN A 46 -19.77 -8.45 1.12
CA GLN A 46 -20.99 -7.73 1.49
C GLN A 46 -21.30 -7.91 2.98
N ASN A 47 -21.09 -9.12 3.50
CA ASN A 47 -21.33 -9.47 4.90
C ASN A 47 -20.11 -10.17 5.50
N MET A 48 -19.60 -9.68 6.64
CA MET A 48 -18.46 -10.30 7.35
C MET A 48 -18.78 -11.66 7.98
N PHE A 49 -20.05 -12.03 8.08
CA PHE A 49 -20.51 -13.33 8.61
C PHE A 49 -20.91 -14.30 7.51
N GLN A 50 -20.49 -14.07 6.28
CA GLN A 50 -20.73 -15.01 5.19
C GLN A 50 -19.82 -16.25 5.28
N ASP A 51 -20.12 -17.24 4.45
CA ASP A 51 -19.32 -18.46 4.32
C ASP A 51 -17.87 -18.15 3.92
N VAL A 52 -16.96 -19.00 4.38
CA VAL A 52 -15.52 -18.88 4.06
C VAL A 52 -15.32 -19.03 2.56
N ILE A 53 -14.72 -18.00 1.93
CA ILE A 53 -14.37 -18.02 0.51
C ILE A 53 -13.45 -19.21 0.21
N LYS A 54 -13.90 -20.08 -0.68
CA LYS A 54 -13.13 -21.22 -1.18
C LYS A 54 -12.20 -20.79 -2.32
N HIS A 55 -11.26 -21.67 -2.67
CA HIS A 55 -10.26 -21.36 -3.69
C HIS A 55 -10.84 -21.14 -5.09
N ASP A 56 -11.82 -21.95 -5.47
CA ASP A 56 -12.57 -21.83 -6.73
C ASP A 56 -13.37 -20.52 -6.80
N GLN A 57 -13.88 -20.05 -5.66
CA GLN A 57 -14.68 -18.83 -5.57
C GLN A 57 -13.87 -17.53 -5.61
N GLN A 58 -12.53 -17.60 -5.64
CA GLN A 58 -11.68 -16.41 -5.55
C GLN A 58 -11.89 -15.39 -6.68
N PHE A 59 -12.45 -15.84 -7.81
CA PHE A 59 -12.76 -14.99 -8.97
C PHE A 59 -14.15 -14.37 -8.92
N ASP A 60 -14.99 -14.82 -7.97
CA ASP A 60 -16.34 -14.29 -7.76
C ASP A 60 -16.33 -13.02 -6.90
N PHE A 61 -15.17 -12.68 -6.32
CA PHE A 61 -15.00 -11.53 -5.42
C PHE A 61 -13.98 -10.55 -5.98
N GLU A 62 -14.32 -9.27 -5.92
CA GLU A 62 -13.41 -8.18 -6.23
C GLU A 62 -12.35 -8.01 -5.12
N ARG A 63 -11.15 -7.56 -5.52
CA ARG A 63 -10.11 -7.14 -4.58
C ARG A 63 -10.13 -5.63 -4.43
N VAL A 64 -10.27 -5.17 -3.19
CA VAL A 64 -10.40 -3.75 -2.84
C VAL A 64 -9.45 -3.44 -1.69
N ALA A 65 -9.00 -2.18 -1.57
CA ALA A 65 -8.22 -1.74 -0.41
C ALA A 65 -8.94 -2.06 0.91
N VAL A 66 -8.25 -2.74 1.82
CA VAL A 66 -8.78 -3.23 3.10
C VAL A 66 -9.38 -2.12 3.96
N VAL A 67 -8.79 -0.93 3.92
CA VAL A 67 -9.30 0.24 4.64
C VAL A 67 -10.69 0.62 4.11
N LEU A 68 -10.91 0.55 2.79
CA LEU A 68 -12.22 0.81 2.20
C LEU A 68 -13.23 -0.26 2.57
N VAL A 69 -12.82 -1.53 2.61
CA VAL A 69 -13.67 -2.63 3.09
C VAL A 69 -14.12 -2.38 4.53
N LEU A 70 -13.19 -2.02 5.44
CA LEU A 70 -13.54 -1.70 6.82
C LEU A 70 -14.47 -0.48 6.94
N CYS A 71 -14.24 0.57 6.17
CA CYS A 71 -15.11 1.75 6.14
C CYS A 71 -16.53 1.39 5.65
N TYR A 72 -16.63 0.58 4.59
CA TYR A 72 -17.91 0.10 4.07
C TYR A 72 -18.66 -0.73 5.11
N GLN A 73 -17.98 -1.66 5.79
CA GLN A 73 -18.55 -2.44 6.88
C GLN A 73 -18.99 -1.58 8.08
N ALA A 74 -18.39 -0.39 8.25
CA ALA A 74 -18.79 0.64 9.20
C ALA A 74 -19.98 1.52 8.75
N GLY A 75 -20.56 1.25 7.58
CA GLY A 75 -21.67 2.01 7.02
C GLY A 75 -21.26 3.27 6.27
N ALA A 76 -19.96 3.44 5.95
CA ALA A 76 -19.54 4.53 5.08
C ALA A 76 -19.98 4.25 3.64
N ILE A 77 -20.59 5.25 3.00
CA ILE A 77 -20.86 5.21 1.55
C ILE A 77 -19.55 5.52 0.84
N VAL A 78 -18.93 4.49 0.28
CA VAL A 78 -17.76 4.61 -0.59
C VAL A 78 -18.27 4.61 -2.03
N TYR A 79 -18.22 5.75 -2.72
CA TYR A 79 -18.60 5.81 -4.13
C TYR A 79 -17.54 5.10 -4.99
N ASP A 80 -17.99 4.50 -6.09
CA ASP A 80 -17.24 3.66 -7.05
C ASP A 80 -15.93 4.29 -7.57
N GLU A 81 -15.83 5.63 -7.56
CA GLU A 81 -14.61 6.35 -7.95
C GLU A 81 -13.39 6.00 -7.06
N CYS A 82 -13.61 5.50 -5.84
CA CYS A 82 -12.56 5.03 -4.92
C CYS A 82 -12.22 3.53 -5.07
N LEU A 83 -13.08 2.76 -5.74
CA LEU A 83 -12.98 1.30 -5.84
C LEU A 83 -12.33 0.84 -7.14
N CYS A 84 -12.46 1.62 -8.21
CA CYS A 84 -12.06 1.22 -9.55
C CYS A 84 -11.22 2.30 -10.26
N LYS A 85 -9.87 2.26 -10.19
CA LYS A 85 -8.94 2.74 -11.26
C LYS A 85 -7.46 2.49 -10.91
N ASN A 86 -7.03 1.24 -11.09
CA ASN A 86 -5.63 0.90 -11.32
C ASN A 86 -5.25 0.84 -12.81
N SER A 87 -6.06 1.42 -13.71
CA SER A 87 -5.64 1.66 -15.10
C SER A 87 -6.42 2.84 -15.71
N SER A 88 -5.68 3.74 -16.36
CA SER A 88 -6.12 4.96 -17.06
C SER A 88 -6.86 6.01 -16.21
N ILE A 89 -6.11 7.04 -15.81
CA ILE A 89 -6.63 8.41 -15.71
C ILE A 89 -7.07 8.78 -17.14
N SER A 90 -8.32 8.45 -17.49
CA SER A 90 -9.04 9.09 -18.58
C SER A 90 -9.87 10.20 -17.97
N GLU A 91 -9.55 11.43 -18.36
CA GLU A 91 -10.16 12.67 -17.88
C GLU A 91 -11.67 12.72 -18.07
N ALA A 92 -12.39 12.99 -16.98
CA ALA A 92 -13.70 13.64 -16.92
C ALA A 92 -13.97 13.90 -15.42
N GLY A 93 -14.15 15.09 -14.85
CA GLY A 93 -14.30 16.45 -15.35
C GLY A 93 -15.16 17.21 -14.31
N LYS A 94 -14.62 18.32 -13.76
CA LYS A 94 -15.09 19.20 -12.64
C LYS A 94 -14.60 18.76 -11.25
N ASN A 95 -13.48 19.24 -10.67
CA ASN A 95 -13.03 20.62 -10.53
C ASN A 95 -11.50 20.72 -10.22
N ASP A 96 -10.68 19.84 -10.79
CA ASP A 96 -9.23 19.78 -10.47
C ASP A 96 -8.33 20.68 -11.34
N SER A 97 -8.91 21.35 -12.35
CA SER A 97 -8.16 22.27 -13.22
C SER A 97 -7.61 23.48 -12.47
N VAL A 98 -8.26 23.88 -11.36
CA VAL A 98 -7.82 25.02 -10.55
C VAL A 98 -6.51 24.71 -9.82
N VAL A 99 -6.29 23.47 -9.38
CA VAL A 99 -5.11 23.09 -8.58
C VAL A 99 -3.87 22.90 -9.48
N ALA A 100 -4.03 22.23 -10.62
CA ALA A 100 -2.94 22.02 -11.57
C ALA A 100 -2.49 23.32 -12.28
N GLN A 101 -3.44 24.16 -12.70
CA GLN A 101 -3.11 25.50 -13.23
C GLN A 101 -2.46 26.38 -12.15
N SER A 102 -2.94 26.29 -10.90
CA SER A 102 -2.31 26.98 -9.77
C SER A 102 -0.87 26.54 -9.52
N LEU A 103 -0.53 25.24 -9.61
CA LEU A 103 0.85 24.77 -9.38
C LEU A 103 1.83 25.28 -10.45
N SER A 104 1.41 25.36 -11.71
CA SER A 104 2.25 25.90 -12.81
C SER A 104 2.45 27.43 -12.72
N GLN A 105 1.45 28.17 -12.24
CA GLN A 105 1.56 29.61 -11.96
C GLN A 105 2.34 29.92 -10.65
N LEU A 106 2.39 28.99 -9.69
CA LEU A 106 3.10 29.15 -8.40
C LEU A 106 4.63 29.08 -8.54
N TYR A 107 5.16 28.39 -9.54
CA TYR A 107 6.60 28.35 -9.84
C TYR A 107 7.12 29.69 -10.38
N LYS A 108 6.26 30.52 -10.98
CA LYS A 108 6.64 31.80 -11.60
C LYS A 108 6.49 33.04 -10.69
N SER A 109 5.85 32.93 -9.53
CA SER A 109 5.56 34.08 -8.66
C SER A 109 6.59 34.26 -7.52
N SER A 110 7.10 35.48 -7.44
CA SER A 110 8.42 35.87 -6.91
C SER A 110 8.57 35.97 -5.37
N SER A 111 7.69 35.44 -4.52
CA SER A 111 7.89 35.47 -3.05
C SER A 111 8.12 34.07 -2.46
N VAL A 112 9.40 33.75 -2.23
CA VAL A 112 9.87 32.47 -1.64
C VAL A 112 9.20 32.19 -0.28
N GLY A 113 8.94 33.22 0.53
CA GLY A 113 8.32 33.08 1.86
C GLY A 113 6.86 32.58 1.84
N LEU A 114 6.04 33.04 0.89
CA LEU A 114 4.65 32.58 0.75
C LEU A 114 4.58 31.12 0.26
N ARG A 115 5.53 30.71 -0.59
CA ARG A 115 5.69 29.32 -1.05
C ARG A 115 6.07 28.38 0.09
N ILE A 116 7.01 28.77 0.95
CA ILE A 116 7.43 27.97 2.10
C ILE A 116 6.28 27.80 3.10
N HIS A 117 5.53 28.87 3.41
CA HIS A 117 4.40 28.79 4.34
C HIS A 117 3.28 27.88 3.80
N LYS A 118 2.96 27.96 2.50
CA LYS A 118 1.96 27.09 1.86
C LYS A 118 2.38 25.62 1.90
N LEU A 119 3.64 25.31 1.60
CA LEU A 119 4.17 23.93 1.69
C LEU A 119 4.18 23.42 3.13
N THR A 120 4.48 24.29 4.09
CA THR A 120 4.45 23.95 5.52
C THR A 120 3.03 23.59 5.96
N SER A 121 2.02 24.35 5.53
CA SER A 121 0.61 24.04 5.79
C SER A 121 0.19 22.72 5.17
N VAL A 122 0.56 22.44 3.92
CA VAL A 122 0.26 21.16 3.26
C VAL A 122 0.93 19.99 4.00
N ALA A 123 2.19 20.14 4.40
CA ALA A 123 2.91 19.11 5.14
C ALA A 123 2.22 18.80 6.49
N LYS A 124 1.78 19.83 7.24
CA LYS A 124 1.05 19.66 8.49
C LYS A 124 -0.28 18.93 8.28
N LEU A 125 -1.09 19.38 7.33
CA LEU A 125 -2.37 18.73 7.00
C LEU A 125 -2.18 17.27 6.58
N THR A 126 -1.11 16.97 5.82
CA THR A 126 -0.80 15.61 5.37
C THR A 126 -0.43 14.70 6.55
N LEU A 127 0.35 15.22 7.50
CA LEU A 127 0.69 14.48 8.72
C LEU A 127 -0.54 14.23 9.59
N GLU A 128 -1.38 15.25 9.80
CA GLU A 128 -2.63 15.12 10.55
C GLU A 128 -3.56 14.08 9.91
N ALA A 129 -3.72 14.11 8.59
CA ALA A 129 -4.52 13.13 7.86
C ALA A 129 -3.98 11.70 8.01
N TRP A 130 -2.65 11.52 7.97
CA TRP A 130 -2.01 10.22 8.19
C TRP A 130 -2.24 9.68 9.61
N GLU A 131 -2.13 10.53 10.63
CA GLU A 131 -2.41 10.16 12.02
C GLU A 131 -3.89 9.82 12.22
N MET A 132 -4.79 10.60 11.62
CA MET A 132 -6.23 10.35 11.62
C MET A 132 -6.57 9.00 10.97
N LEU A 133 -5.97 8.68 9.82
CA LEU A 133 -6.14 7.40 9.13
C LEU A 133 -5.72 6.24 10.04
N ARG A 134 -4.51 6.28 10.62
CA ARG A 134 -4.01 5.22 11.51
C ARG A 134 -4.87 5.06 12.76
N SER A 135 -5.34 6.16 13.32
CA SER A 135 -6.28 6.16 14.45
C SER A 135 -7.63 5.54 14.07
N GLY A 136 -8.15 5.85 12.87
CA GLY A 136 -9.37 5.26 12.31
C GLY A 136 -9.23 3.74 12.12
N ILE A 137 -8.17 3.29 11.46
CA ILE A 137 -7.86 1.85 11.28
C ILE A 137 -7.83 1.14 12.64
N ARG A 138 -7.15 1.73 13.63
CA ARG A 138 -7.08 1.16 14.98
C ARG A 138 -8.48 0.98 15.59
N LYS A 139 -9.36 1.98 15.46
CA LYS A 139 -10.74 1.91 15.98
C LYS A 139 -11.58 0.88 15.23
N LEU A 140 -11.48 0.83 13.90
CA LEU A 140 -12.22 -0.13 13.08
C LEU A 140 -11.83 -1.57 13.42
N LEU A 141 -10.54 -1.85 13.62
CA LEU A 141 -10.05 -3.18 14.04
C LEU A 141 -10.53 -3.63 15.43
N LEU A 142 -11.09 -2.73 16.25
CA LEU A 142 -11.72 -3.12 17.53
C LEU A 142 -13.10 -3.74 17.34
N VAL A 143 -13.80 -3.36 16.26
CA VAL A 143 -15.19 -3.76 15.99
C VAL A 143 -15.25 -4.81 14.88
N TYR A 144 -14.40 -4.66 13.87
CA TYR A 144 -14.37 -5.49 12.67
C TYR A 144 -13.11 -6.36 12.67
N PRO A 145 -13.23 -7.66 12.95
CA PRO A 145 -12.10 -8.58 12.94
C PRO A 145 -11.45 -8.60 11.57
N ALA A 146 -10.13 -8.60 11.53
CA ALA A 146 -9.38 -8.83 10.30
C ALA A 146 -8.21 -9.79 10.57
N LYS A 147 -7.84 -10.54 9.54
CA LYS A 147 -6.76 -11.51 9.53
C LYS A 147 -5.73 -11.13 8.47
N VAL A 148 -4.47 -11.26 8.81
CA VAL A 148 -3.35 -11.11 7.88
C VAL A 148 -2.63 -12.45 7.75
N CYS A 149 -2.09 -12.74 6.58
CA CYS A 149 -1.19 -13.89 6.43
C CYS A 149 0.16 -13.58 7.09
N LYS A 150 0.72 -14.53 7.84
CA LYS A 150 2.03 -14.36 8.48
C LYS A 150 3.18 -14.14 7.49
N TYR A 151 3.05 -14.65 6.26
CA TYR A 151 4.15 -14.75 5.30
C TYR A 151 3.99 -13.87 4.06
N CYS A 152 2.77 -13.46 3.73
CA CYS A 152 2.51 -12.57 2.60
C CYS A 152 1.62 -11.41 3.04
N SER A 153 1.57 -10.35 2.23
CA SER A 153 0.79 -9.14 2.51
C SER A 153 -0.72 -9.28 2.32
N GLU A 154 -1.25 -10.51 2.34
CA GLU A 154 -2.68 -10.78 2.13
C GLU A 154 -3.47 -10.50 3.41
N VAL A 155 -4.59 -9.78 3.29
CA VAL A 155 -5.49 -9.47 4.40
C VAL A 155 -6.91 -9.89 4.07
N HIS A 156 -7.64 -10.36 5.09
CA HIS A 156 -9.04 -10.72 5.03
C HIS A 156 -9.80 -10.03 6.15
N VAL A 157 -10.92 -9.38 5.83
CA VAL A 157 -11.82 -8.77 6.83
C VAL A 157 -12.87 -9.81 7.22
N GLY A 158 -12.78 -10.37 8.44
CA GLY A 158 -13.64 -11.42 8.92
C GLY A 158 -13.08 -12.17 10.14
N LEU A 159 -13.94 -12.96 10.79
CA LEU A 159 -13.56 -13.78 11.95
C LEU A 159 -12.52 -14.86 11.62
N SER A 160 -12.55 -15.36 10.39
CA SER A 160 -11.68 -16.39 9.84
C SER A 160 -11.16 -15.93 8.49
N GLY A 161 -9.92 -16.27 8.15
CA GLY A 161 -9.40 -15.96 6.82
C GLY A 161 -9.98 -16.90 5.75
N HIS A 162 -9.79 -16.54 4.48
CA HIS A 162 -10.27 -17.35 3.36
C HIS A 162 -9.43 -18.63 3.13
N ASN A 163 -9.99 -19.55 2.36
CA ASN A 163 -9.35 -20.81 1.95
C ASN A 163 -8.74 -20.74 0.53
N ALA A 164 -8.78 -19.59 -0.14
CA ALA A 164 -8.09 -19.41 -1.42
C ALA A 164 -6.58 -19.65 -1.30
N ARG A 165 -6.03 -20.39 -2.27
CA ARG A 165 -4.65 -20.86 -2.27
C ARG A 165 -3.73 -19.91 -3.04
N LEU A 166 -3.66 -18.66 -2.57
CA LEU A 166 -2.99 -17.56 -3.26
C LEU A 166 -1.69 -17.11 -2.57
N CYS A 167 -1.26 -17.80 -1.51
CA CYS A 167 -0.03 -17.43 -0.82
C CYS A 167 1.19 -17.66 -1.72
N GLY A 168 1.75 -16.59 -2.26
CA GLY A 168 2.88 -16.64 -3.19
C GLY A 168 4.14 -17.30 -2.61
N VAL A 169 4.34 -17.20 -1.29
CA VAL A 169 5.49 -17.81 -0.59
C VAL A 169 5.44 -19.34 -0.64
N PHE A 170 4.24 -19.92 -0.54
CA PHE A 170 4.07 -21.37 -0.42
C PHE A 170 3.55 -22.03 -1.69
N LYS A 171 3.62 -21.34 -2.83
CA LYS A 171 3.06 -21.84 -4.09
C LYS A 171 3.65 -23.18 -4.52
N TYR A 172 4.90 -23.46 -4.16
CA TYR A 172 5.66 -24.65 -4.59
C TYR A 172 6.14 -25.53 -3.42
N GLU A 173 5.70 -25.20 -2.21
CA GLU A 173 5.98 -26.02 -1.02
C GLU A 173 4.79 -26.96 -0.72
N GLY A 174 4.94 -27.85 0.27
CA GLY A 174 3.89 -28.78 0.70
C GLY A 174 2.57 -28.11 1.14
N TRP A 175 2.63 -26.82 1.46
CA TRP A 175 1.49 -26.00 1.88
C TRP A 175 0.61 -25.51 0.72
N ARG A 176 1.00 -25.74 -0.55
CA ARG A 176 0.19 -25.52 -1.77
C ARG A 176 -0.55 -24.16 -1.80
N GLY A 177 0.14 -23.09 -1.44
CA GLY A 177 -0.42 -21.73 -1.47
C GLY A 177 -1.43 -21.39 -0.37
N ILE A 178 -1.57 -22.21 0.68
CA ILE A 178 -2.45 -21.91 1.83
C ILE A 178 -1.86 -20.74 2.65
N HIS A 179 -2.74 -19.90 3.21
CA HIS A 179 -2.35 -18.81 4.11
C HIS A 179 -2.31 -19.28 5.56
N LEU A 180 -1.32 -18.77 6.32
CA LEU A 180 -1.30 -18.89 7.77
C LEU A 180 -1.83 -17.61 8.40
N TRP A 181 -3.09 -17.63 8.78
CA TRP A 181 -3.82 -16.46 9.28
C TRP A 181 -3.47 -16.11 10.73
N GLN A 182 -3.23 -14.82 10.99
CA GLN A 182 -3.09 -14.24 12.32
C GLN A 182 -3.95 -12.97 12.45
N LYS A 183 -4.17 -12.50 13.68
CA LYS A 183 -4.93 -11.25 13.91
C LYS A 183 -4.18 -10.06 13.31
N ALA A 184 -4.88 -9.26 12.51
CA ALA A 184 -4.32 -8.06 11.90
C ALA A 184 -4.15 -6.92 12.92
N LYS A 185 -3.13 -6.09 12.68
CA LYS A 185 -2.75 -4.88 13.41
C LYS A 185 -2.80 -3.68 12.47
N VAL A 186 -2.67 -2.47 13.02
CA VAL A 186 -2.70 -1.22 12.25
C VAL A 186 -1.66 -1.21 11.13
N ASP A 187 -0.44 -1.68 11.42
CA ASP A 187 0.66 -1.71 10.44
C ASP A 187 0.46 -2.77 9.35
N ASP A 188 -0.44 -3.75 9.53
CA ASP A 188 -0.74 -4.72 8.48
C ASP A 188 -1.65 -4.11 7.40
N LEU A 189 -2.43 -3.08 7.75
CA LEU A 189 -3.37 -2.39 6.84
C LEU A 189 -2.78 -1.07 6.31
N GLY A 190 -1.84 -0.49 7.04
CA GLY A 190 -1.09 0.71 6.67
C GLY A 190 0.40 0.51 6.94
N PRO A 191 1.09 -0.33 6.14
CA PRO A 191 2.48 -0.68 6.39
C PRO A 191 3.38 0.56 6.36
N PRO A 192 4.29 0.73 7.33
CA PRO A 192 5.22 1.82 7.32
C PRO A 192 6.17 1.67 6.12
N ARG A 193 6.24 2.69 5.27
CA ARG A 193 7.28 2.77 4.24
C ARG A 193 8.51 3.41 4.85
N VAL A 194 9.50 2.58 5.16
CA VAL A 194 10.80 3.04 5.65
C VAL A 194 11.63 3.56 4.48
N VAL A 195 12.08 4.80 4.62
CA VAL A 195 12.97 5.45 3.65
C VAL A 195 14.36 5.51 4.26
N TRP A 196 15.38 5.36 3.43
CA TRP A 196 16.74 5.57 3.89
C TRP A 196 17.03 7.06 3.91
N LEU A 197 17.43 7.54 5.08
CA LEU A 197 17.95 8.89 5.22
C LEU A 197 19.46 8.85 4.93
N ARG A 198 19.89 9.53 3.85
CA ARG A 198 21.32 9.76 3.60
C ARG A 198 21.89 10.58 4.74
N ARG A 199 22.97 10.12 5.37
CA ARG A 199 23.65 10.90 6.41
C ARG A 199 24.45 12.04 5.76
N PRO A 200 24.65 13.18 6.43
CA PRO A 200 25.43 14.29 5.89
C PRO A 200 26.83 13.88 5.40
N GLN A 201 27.45 12.90 6.08
CA GLN A 201 28.77 12.36 5.76
C GLN A 201 28.79 11.35 4.60
N ASP A 202 27.63 10.83 4.17
CA ASP A 202 27.60 9.85 3.09
C ASP A 202 27.77 10.55 1.72
N PRO A 203 28.49 9.94 0.75
CA PRO A 203 28.63 10.50 -0.59
C PRO A 203 27.26 10.66 -1.29
N PRO A 204 27.15 11.54 -2.30
CA PRO A 204 25.90 11.78 -3.02
C PRO A 204 25.28 10.53 -3.65
N VAL A 205 26.12 9.55 -3.99
CA VAL A 205 25.72 8.23 -4.49
C VAL A 205 26.35 7.18 -3.59
N LEU A 206 25.52 6.34 -2.98
CA LEU A 206 25.99 5.16 -2.26
C LEU A 206 26.47 4.13 -3.30
N LEU A 207 27.78 4.02 -3.46
CA LEU A 207 28.38 2.99 -4.31
C LEU A 207 28.39 1.66 -3.55
N SER A 208 28.11 0.57 -4.25
CA SER A 208 28.10 -0.78 -3.68
C SER A 208 29.47 -1.27 -3.19
N HIS A 209 30.55 -0.56 -3.54
CA HIS A 209 31.92 -0.91 -3.15
C HIS A 209 32.69 0.34 -2.69
N PRO A 210 33.43 0.28 -1.56
CA PRO A 210 34.40 1.30 -1.22
C PRO A 210 35.50 1.31 -2.29
N LYS A 211 35.77 2.49 -2.86
CA LYS A 211 36.98 2.70 -3.66
C LYS A 211 38.16 2.73 -2.67
N PHE A 212 38.88 1.63 -2.58
CA PHE A 212 40.23 1.59 -2.01
C PHE A 212 41.24 1.94 -3.11
#